data_AF-A0A1M5MYU4-F1
#
_entry.id   AF-A0A1M5MYU4-F1
#
_cell.length_a   1.000
_cell.length_b   1.000
_cell.length_c   1.000
_cell.angle_alpha   90.00
_cell.angle_beta   90.00
_cell.angle_gamma   90.00
#
_symmetry.space_group_name_H-M   'P 1'
#
loop_
_entity.id
_entity.type
_entity.pdbx_description
1 polymer ?
#
loop_
_entity_poly.entity_id
_entity_poly.type
_entity_poly.pdbx_seq_one_letter_code
_entity_poly.pdbx_strand_id
1 'polypeptide(L)'
;MNEDWKSMSSKKGWLLEGIYATSLHSYQYENELTLLSSEFTLTLQHPDSLEKVYWKLGWIEDEDWDDLLIFNEQQIPKQNSYNSSFSFQHGKIDSIHGYGLTKNQQELLTSIVIKLKQYYVTIQSGPAIEVKITKEAPAPEKLDDLLHR
;
A
#
# COMPACT_ATOMS: atom_id res chain seq x y z
N MET A 1 -12.19 7.13 -13.87
CA MET A 1 -11.70 7.15 -12.48
C MET A 1 -12.21 5.91 -11.79
N ASN A 2 -11.33 4.93 -11.57
CA ASN A 2 -11.66 3.67 -10.92
C ASN A 2 -12.22 3.94 -9.51
N GLU A 3 -13.31 3.27 -9.12
CA GLU A 3 -13.97 3.46 -7.81
C GLU A 3 -13.03 3.17 -6.64
N ASP A 4 -12.12 2.21 -6.85
CA ASP A 4 -11.05 1.84 -5.95
C ASP A 4 -10.17 3.03 -5.54
N TRP A 5 -9.70 3.81 -6.53
CA TRP A 5 -8.84 4.96 -6.27
C TRP A 5 -9.58 6.11 -5.56
N LYS A 6 -10.86 6.33 -5.89
CA LYS A 6 -11.70 7.30 -5.17
C LYS A 6 -11.78 6.94 -3.70
N SER A 7 -11.90 5.65 -3.37
CA SER A 7 -11.89 5.23 -1.98
C SER A 7 -10.52 5.50 -1.32
N MET A 8 -9.41 5.15 -1.98
CA MET A 8 -8.07 5.38 -1.42
C MET A 8 -7.77 6.85 -1.14
N SER A 9 -7.94 7.72 -2.14
CA SER A 9 -7.69 9.16 -2.04
C SER A 9 -8.55 9.85 -0.97
N SER A 10 -9.73 9.31 -0.66
CA SER A 10 -10.60 9.84 0.39
C SER A 10 -10.08 9.63 1.82
N LYS A 11 -9.10 8.74 2.05
CA LYS A 11 -8.60 8.40 3.40
C LYS A 11 -7.54 9.35 3.96
N LYS A 12 -7.38 10.53 3.37
CA LYS A 12 -6.55 11.58 3.97
C LYS A 12 -7.02 11.88 5.39
N GLY A 13 -6.08 11.93 6.33
CA GLY A 13 -6.36 12.16 7.75
C GLY A 13 -6.72 10.91 8.56
N TRP A 14 -6.97 9.77 7.91
CA TRP A 14 -7.18 8.48 8.59
C TRP A 14 -5.88 7.97 9.23
N LEU A 15 -6.03 7.02 10.15
CA LEU A 15 -4.92 6.36 10.83
C LEU A 15 -4.63 5.03 10.15
N LEU A 16 -3.44 4.87 9.58
CA LEU A 16 -2.89 3.57 9.23
C LEU A 16 -2.44 2.89 10.52
N GLU A 17 -3.23 1.95 11.04
CA GLU A 17 -2.94 1.26 12.31
C GLU A 17 -1.84 0.21 12.15
N GLY A 18 -1.88 -0.52 11.03
CA GLY A 18 -0.92 -1.59 10.81
C GLY A 18 -1.02 -2.28 9.46
N ILE A 19 -0.02 -3.12 9.23
CA ILE A 19 0.20 -3.95 8.06
C ILE A 19 0.21 -5.39 8.53
N TYR A 20 -0.59 -6.24 7.89
CA TYR A 20 -0.74 -7.65 8.22
C TYR A 20 -0.44 -8.50 7.00
N ALA A 21 0.35 -9.55 7.17
CA ALA A 21 0.76 -10.41 6.07
C ALA A 21 1.10 -11.83 6.53
N THR A 22 1.10 -12.74 5.56
CA THR A 22 1.84 -14.01 5.65
C THR A 22 3.24 -13.75 5.07
N SER A 23 4.11 -13.18 5.90
CA SER A 23 5.41 -12.65 5.43
C SER A 23 6.26 -13.77 4.84
N LEU A 24 6.81 -13.53 3.65
CA LEU A 24 7.88 -14.33 3.07
C LEU A 24 9.21 -13.98 3.73
N HIS A 25 9.47 -12.68 3.89
CA HIS A 25 10.69 -12.18 4.52
C HIS A 25 10.48 -10.77 5.07
N SER A 26 11.22 -10.42 6.12
CA SER A 26 11.33 -9.05 6.59
C SER A 26 12.77 -8.76 7.00
N TYR A 27 13.24 -7.57 6.70
CA TYR A 27 14.58 -7.14 7.08
C TYR A 27 14.61 -5.63 7.32
N GLN A 28 15.50 -5.23 8.21
CA GLN A 28 15.80 -3.83 8.47
C GLN A 28 17.23 -3.56 8.02
N TYR A 29 17.40 -2.51 7.22
CA TYR A 29 18.70 -1.99 6.86
C TYR A 29 18.73 -0.51 7.21
N GLU A 30 19.69 -0.12 8.06
CA GLU A 30 19.74 1.22 8.66
C GLU A 30 18.39 1.62 9.32
N ASN A 31 17.73 2.66 8.79
CA ASN A 31 16.46 3.18 9.28
C ASN A 31 15.26 2.78 8.40
N GLU A 32 15.45 1.82 7.49
CA GLU A 32 14.44 1.35 6.56
C GLU A 32 14.00 -0.06 6.93
N LEU A 33 12.68 -0.27 7.00
CA LEU A 33 12.08 -1.58 7.18
C LEU A 33 11.46 -2.03 5.86
N THR A 34 11.81 -3.24 5.43
CA THR A 34 11.23 -3.86 4.24
C THR A 34 10.49 -5.13 4.62
N LEU A 35 9.26 -5.27 4.12
CA LEU A 35 8.41 -6.45 4.25
C LEU A 35 8.13 -7.02 2.85
N LEU A 36 8.29 -8.32 2.69
CA LEU A 36 8.00 -9.03 1.44
C LEU A 36 6.89 -10.06 1.67
N SER A 37 5.84 -10.01 0.86
CA SER A 37 4.71 -10.94 0.92
C SER A 37 4.03 -11.04 -0.44
N SER A 38 3.31 -12.14 -0.71
CA SER A 38 2.45 -12.24 -1.89
C SER A 38 1.16 -11.42 -1.76
N GLU A 39 0.71 -11.18 -0.53
CA GLU A 39 -0.45 -10.34 -0.21
C GLU A 39 -0.25 -9.60 1.11
N PHE A 40 -0.87 -8.41 1.21
CA PHE A 40 -0.91 -7.61 2.44
C PHE A 40 -2.34 -7.18 2.74
N THR A 41 -2.62 -6.97 4.02
CA THR A 41 -3.81 -6.25 4.47
C THR A 41 -3.36 -5.06 5.29
N LEU A 42 -3.73 -3.86 4.86
CA LEU A 42 -3.58 -2.65 5.68
C LEU A 42 -4.86 -2.42 6.46
N THR A 43 -4.72 -2.05 7.73
CA THR A 43 -5.85 -1.64 8.56
C THR A 43 -5.84 -0.12 8.71
N LEU A 44 -6.94 0.52 8.30
CA LEU A 44 -7.14 1.95 8.42
C LEU A 44 -8.31 2.22 9.36
N GLN A 45 -8.15 3.21 10.23
CA GLN A 45 -9.20 3.67 11.14
C GLN A 45 -9.53 5.14 10.89
N HIS A 46 -10.82 5.46 10.89
CA HIS A 46 -11.29 6.84 10.88
C HIS A 46 -10.83 7.56 12.16
N PRO A 47 -10.30 8.80 12.09
CA PRO A 47 -9.64 9.44 13.23
C PRO A 47 -10.58 9.75 14.39
N ASP A 48 -11.85 10.03 14.09
CA ASP A 48 -12.84 10.48 15.07
C ASP A 48 -13.93 9.41 15.37
N SER A 49 -13.76 8.18 14.88
CA SER A 49 -14.74 7.11 15.09
C SER A 49 -14.08 5.73 15.25
N LEU A 50 -14.89 4.70 15.54
CA LEU A 50 -14.43 3.31 15.56
C LEU A 50 -14.53 2.63 14.19
N GLU A 51 -14.86 3.38 13.14
CA GLU A 51 -14.94 2.88 11.79
C GLU A 51 -13.56 2.41 11.32
N LYS A 52 -13.50 1.18 10.79
CA LYS A 52 -12.31 0.58 10.23
C LYS A 52 -12.58 0.10 8.82
N VAL A 53 -11.60 0.28 7.95
CA VAL A 53 -11.55 -0.34 6.63
C VAL A 53 -10.25 -1.10 6.48
N TYR A 54 -10.29 -2.12 5.65
CA TYR A 54 -9.17 -3.00 5.39
C TYR A 54 -8.85 -2.95 3.91
N TRP A 55 -7.61 -2.68 3.59
CA TRP A 55 -7.12 -2.67 2.21
C TRP A 55 -6.35 -3.94 1.97
N LYS A 56 -6.98 -4.86 1.24
CA LYS A 56 -6.30 -6.06 0.77
C LYS A 56 -5.57 -5.71 -0.53
N LEU A 57 -4.27 -5.95 -0.51
CA LEU A 57 -3.35 -5.70 -1.61
C LEU A 57 -2.80 -7.03 -2.10
N GLY A 58 -2.90 -7.22 -3.41
CA GLY A 58 -2.35 -8.35 -4.15
C GLY A 58 -1.57 -7.85 -5.35
N TRP A 59 -1.08 -8.78 -6.16
CA TRP A 59 -0.47 -8.46 -7.45
C TRP A 59 -0.85 -9.50 -8.49
N ILE A 60 -0.75 -9.12 -9.76
CA ILE A 60 -0.84 -10.01 -10.92
C ILE A 60 0.23 -9.62 -11.93
N GLU A 61 0.66 -10.59 -12.73
CA GLU A 61 1.41 -10.34 -13.96
C GLU A 61 0.42 -10.23 -15.11
N ASP A 62 0.56 -9.20 -15.95
CA ASP A 62 -0.25 -9.05 -17.15
C ASP A 62 0.35 -9.78 -18.38
N GLU A 63 -0.28 -9.66 -19.54
CA GLU A 63 0.17 -10.33 -20.76
C GLU A 63 1.52 -9.83 -21.32
N ASP A 64 1.95 -8.62 -20.94
CA ASP A 64 3.22 -8.02 -21.33
C ASP A 64 4.30 -8.21 -20.24
N TRP A 65 4.02 -9.05 -19.23
CA TRP A 65 4.92 -9.31 -18.11
C TRP A 65 5.09 -8.13 -17.16
N ASP A 66 4.13 -7.20 -17.13
CA ASP A 66 4.09 -6.12 -16.16
C ASP A 66 3.51 -6.61 -14.83
N ASP A 67 4.22 -6.35 -13.73
CA ASP A 67 3.73 -6.62 -12.38
C ASP A 67 2.76 -5.50 -11.94
N LEU A 68 1.48 -5.84 -11.80
CA LEU A 68 0.43 -4.89 -11.44
C LEU A 68 -0.07 -5.12 -10.02
N LEU A 69 -0.31 -4.04 -9.30
CA LEU A 69 -0.91 -4.06 -7.96
C LEU A 69 -2.44 -4.16 -8.07
N ILE A 70 -3.01 -5.11 -7.33
CA ILE A 70 -4.46 -5.23 -7.15
C ILE A 70 -4.84 -4.68 -5.79
N PHE A 71 -5.89 -3.87 -5.77
CA PHE A 71 -6.46 -3.29 -4.56
C PHE A 71 -7.90 -3.77 -4.35
N ASN A 72 -8.27 -4.00 -3.09
CA ASN A 72 -9.64 -4.28 -2.70
C ASN A 72 -9.91 -3.72 -1.30
N GLU A 73 -10.88 -2.79 -1.18
CA GLU A 73 -11.34 -2.29 0.11
C GLU A 73 -12.42 -3.21 0.71
N GLN A 74 -12.29 -3.49 2.00
CA GLN A 74 -13.16 -4.40 2.74
C GLN A 74 -13.56 -3.78 4.08
N GLN A 75 -14.81 -4.01 4.51
CA GLN A 75 -15.29 -3.59 5.83
C GLN A 75 -14.93 -4.59 6.94
N ILE A 76 -14.70 -5.85 6.55
CA ILE A 76 -14.32 -6.94 7.45
C ILE A 76 -13.10 -7.59 6.80
N PRO A 77 -12.00 -7.78 7.54
CA PRO A 77 -10.83 -8.42 6.98
C PRO A 77 -11.21 -9.87 6.69
N LYS A 78 -10.87 -10.37 5.50
CA LYS A 78 -10.96 -11.81 5.23
C LYS A 78 -10.16 -12.55 6.32
N GLN A 79 -10.72 -13.66 6.82
CA GLN A 79 -10.02 -14.54 7.78
C GLN A 79 -8.82 -15.20 7.10
N ASN A 80 -7.74 -14.43 6.96
CA ASN A 80 -6.44 -14.93 6.58
C ASN A 80 -5.67 -15.16 7.88
N SER A 81 -5.00 -16.30 7.99
CA SER A 81 -4.08 -16.57 9.08
C SER A 81 -2.78 -15.78 8.87
N TYR A 82 -2.79 -14.49 9.21
CA TYR A 82 -1.58 -13.68 9.18
C TYR A 82 -0.60 -14.20 10.24
N ASN A 83 0.67 -14.38 9.85
CA ASN A 83 1.72 -14.80 10.77
C ASN A 83 2.63 -13.63 11.19
N SER A 84 2.47 -12.47 10.56
CA SER A 84 3.29 -11.28 10.76
C SER A 84 2.43 -10.02 10.79
N SER A 85 2.81 -9.07 11.64
CA SER A 85 2.19 -7.76 11.69
C SER A 85 3.21 -6.67 11.99
N PHE A 86 2.95 -5.48 11.46
CA PHE A 86 3.67 -4.25 11.78
C PHE A 86 2.65 -3.17 12.15
N SER A 87 2.91 -2.41 13.20
CA SER A 87 1.99 -1.38 13.69
C SER A 87 2.65 -0.01 13.75
N PHE A 88 1.85 1.03 13.55
CA PHE A 88 2.31 2.42 13.60
C PHE A 88 1.82 3.08 14.88
N GLN A 89 2.73 3.71 15.62
CA GLN A 89 2.36 4.45 16.83
C GLN A 89 1.68 5.80 16.53
N HIS A 90 1.90 6.36 15.33
CA HIS A 90 1.34 7.64 14.86
C HIS A 90 1.08 7.64 13.34
N GLY A 91 0.30 6.68 12.86
CA GLY A 91 0.06 6.44 11.43
C GLY A 91 -0.91 7.40 10.72
N LYS A 92 -0.98 8.69 11.11
CA LYS A 92 -1.89 9.63 10.45
C LYS A 92 -1.45 9.88 9.00
N ILE A 93 -2.33 9.59 8.06
CA ILE A 93 -2.13 9.74 6.63
C ILE A 93 -2.22 11.23 6.24
N ASP A 94 -1.15 11.76 5.66
CA ASP A 94 -1.09 13.11 5.10
C ASP A 94 -1.56 13.12 3.63
N SER A 95 -1.11 12.14 2.85
CA SER A 95 -1.45 11.97 1.43
C SER A 95 -1.22 10.54 0.96
N ILE A 96 -1.92 10.14 -0.10
CA ILE A 96 -1.75 8.85 -0.77
C ILE A 96 -1.59 9.13 -2.26
N HIS A 97 -0.55 8.58 -2.89
CA HIS A 97 -0.29 8.73 -4.31
C HIS A 97 -0.21 7.36 -4.97
N GLY A 98 -0.79 7.23 -6.16
CA GLY A 98 -0.76 6.02 -6.98
C GLY A 98 0.13 6.23 -8.19
N TYR A 99 1.01 5.27 -8.45
CA TYR A 99 1.95 5.26 -9.56
C TYR A 99 1.75 3.98 -10.38
N GLY A 100 2.08 4.07 -11.67
CA GLY A 100 1.99 2.96 -12.58
C GLY A 100 2.01 3.41 -14.03
N LEU A 101 1.33 2.67 -14.89
CA LEU A 101 1.39 2.84 -16.33
C LEU A 101 0.01 3.01 -16.94
N THR A 102 -0.03 3.66 -18.10
CA THR A 102 -1.25 3.79 -18.89
C THR A 102 -1.16 2.89 -20.13
N LYS A 103 -2.02 1.88 -20.20
CA LYS A 103 -2.07 0.91 -21.31
C LYS A 103 -3.49 0.77 -21.81
N ASN A 104 -3.70 0.82 -23.12
CA ASN A 104 -5.04 0.74 -23.73
C ASN A 104 -6.08 1.71 -23.12
N GLN A 105 -5.65 2.93 -22.78
CA GLN A 105 -6.45 3.96 -22.08
C GLN A 105 -6.89 3.58 -20.66
N GLN A 106 -6.29 2.55 -20.07
CA GLN A 106 -6.49 2.12 -18.69
C GLN A 106 -5.27 2.49 -17.85
N GLU A 107 -5.51 3.07 -16.69
CA GLU A 107 -4.51 3.36 -15.66
C GLU A 107 -4.34 2.10 -14.80
N LEU A 108 -3.13 1.54 -14.79
CA LEU A 108 -2.77 0.31 -14.10
C LEU A 108 -1.77 0.64 -12.99
N LEU A 109 -2.10 0.31 -11.75
CA LEU A 109 -1.26 0.59 -10.59
C LEU A 109 -0.10 -0.40 -10.51
N THR A 110 1.10 0.10 -10.24
CA THR A 110 2.27 -0.71 -9.87
C THR A 110 2.70 -0.38 -8.45
N SER A 111 2.53 0.87 -8.03
CA SER A 111 2.99 1.32 -6.71
C SER A 111 2.03 2.29 -6.03
N ILE A 112 2.06 2.29 -4.69
CA ILE A 112 1.34 3.22 -3.84
C ILE A 112 2.30 3.82 -2.84
N VAL A 113 2.27 5.14 -2.68
CA VAL A 113 3.04 5.86 -1.66
C VAL A 113 2.09 6.54 -0.70
N ILE A 114 2.08 6.05 0.55
CA ILE A 114 1.33 6.63 1.65
C ILE A 114 2.30 7.47 2.49
N LYS A 115 2.10 8.79 2.48
CA LYS A 115 2.84 9.70 3.35
C LYS A 115 2.14 9.77 4.69
N LEU A 116 2.85 9.40 5.74
CA LEU A 116 2.45 9.58 7.14
C LEU A 116 3.17 10.81 7.71
N LYS A 117 2.83 11.20 8.95
CA LYS A 117 3.49 12.34 9.62
C LYS A 117 5.02 12.23 9.72
N GLN A 118 5.54 11.02 9.90
CA GLN A 118 6.98 10.77 10.15
C GLN A 118 7.62 9.77 9.19
N TYR A 119 6.82 9.10 8.36
CA TYR A 119 7.26 7.99 7.53
C TYR A 119 6.59 8.04 6.18
N TYR A 120 7.21 7.38 5.21
CA TYR A 120 6.61 7.01 3.94
C TYR A 120 6.45 5.49 3.94
N VAL A 121 5.27 5.02 3.54
CA VAL A 121 5.02 3.61 3.26
C VAL A 121 4.88 3.49 1.75
N THR A 122 5.88 2.87 1.12
CA THR A 122 5.86 2.57 -0.31
C THR A 122 5.50 1.11 -0.48
N ILE A 123 4.50 0.84 -1.31
CA ILE A 123 4.02 -0.50 -1.64
C ILE A 123 4.20 -0.67 -3.13
N GLN A 124 4.95 -1.69 -3.54
CA GLN A 124 5.31 -1.90 -4.93
C GLN A 124 4.99 -3.34 -5.34
N SER A 125 4.37 -3.51 -6.51
CA SER A 125 4.14 -4.80 -7.14
C SER A 125 5.44 -5.48 -7.53
N GLY A 126 5.38 -6.80 -7.66
CA GLY A 126 6.52 -7.64 -8.02
C GLY A 126 6.23 -9.11 -7.71
N PRO A 127 7.14 -10.03 -8.05
CA PRO A 127 7.03 -11.46 -7.73
C PRO A 127 6.75 -11.74 -6.24
N ALA A 128 7.17 -10.81 -5.38
CA ALA A 128 6.56 -10.54 -4.10
C ALA A 128 6.27 -9.04 -3.99
N ILE A 129 5.13 -8.67 -3.42
CA ILE A 129 4.85 -7.28 -3.07
C ILE A 129 5.88 -6.84 -2.04
N GLU A 130 6.47 -5.68 -2.28
CA GLU A 130 7.41 -5.05 -1.37
C GLU A 130 6.73 -3.89 -0.66
N VAL A 131 6.79 -3.89 0.67
CA VAL A 131 6.41 -2.75 1.49
C VAL A 131 7.66 -2.20 2.15
N LYS A 132 8.04 -0.98 1.76
CA LYS A 132 9.14 -0.21 2.37
C LYS A 132 8.59 0.87 3.27
N ILE A 133 9.09 0.93 4.50
CA ILE A 133 8.79 1.97 5.48
C ILE A 133 10.07 2.77 5.73
N THR A 134 10.06 4.03 5.33
CA THR A 134 11.22 4.93 5.32
C THR A 134 10.89 6.27 5.97
N LYS A 135 11.92 7.06 6.34
CA LYS A 135 11.73 8.45 6.82
C LYS A 135 11.68 9.46 5.68
N GLU A 136 12.29 9.13 4.56
CA GLU A 136 12.39 9.97 3.37
C GLU A 136 11.44 9.47 2.29
N ALA A 137 11.00 10.40 1.42
CA ALA A 137 10.18 10.03 0.28
C ALA A 137 10.94 9.09 -0.66
N PRO A 138 10.27 8.14 -1.33
CA PRO A 138 10.91 7.32 -2.34
C PRO A 138 11.45 8.21 -3.46
N ALA A 139 12.62 7.84 -3.99
CA ALA A 139 13.22 8.53 -5.11
C ALA A 139 12.31 8.37 -6.35
N PRO A 140 11.95 9.45 -7.07
CA PRO A 140 11.00 9.38 -8.19
C PRO A 140 11.40 8.38 -9.28
N GLU A 141 12.70 8.20 -9.53
CA GLU A 141 13.22 7.25 -10.51
C GLU A 141 13.01 5.78 -10.15
N LYS A 142 12.59 5.49 -8.90
CA LYS A 142 12.23 4.14 -8.45
C LYS A 142 10.73 3.86 -8.58
N LEU A 143 9.95 4.83 -9.06
CA LEU A 143 8.51 4.72 -9.26
C LEU A 143 8.20 4.92 -10.74
N ASP A 144 7.09 4.34 -11.18
CA ASP A 144 6.53 4.61 -12.50
C ASP A 144 5.85 5.98 -12.56
N ASP A 145 5.12 6.25 -13.64
CA ASP A 145 4.42 7.50 -13.82
C ASP A 145 3.37 7.72 -12.73
N LEU A 146 3.29 8.97 -12.26
CA LEU A 146 2.27 9.37 -11.30
C LEU A 146 0.91 9.40 -11.99
N LEU A 147 0.08 8.41 -11.67
CA LEU A 147 -1.29 8.31 -12.18
C LEU A 147 -2.25 9.15 -11.33
N HIS A 148 -2.01 9.20 -10.03
CA HIS A 148 -2.99 9.75 -9.10
C HIS A 148 -2.40 10.51 -7.90
N ARG A 149 -3.06 11.62 -7.53
CA ARG A 149 -2.70 12.52 -6.42
C ARG A 149 -3.81 12.65 -5.39
#